data_AF-A0A7K6B7N5-F1
#
_entry.id   AF-A0A7K6B7N5-F1
#
_cell.length_a   1.000
_cell.length_b   1.000
_cell.length_c   1.000
_cell.angle_alpha   90.00
_cell.angle_beta   90.00
_cell.angle_gamma   90.00
#
_symmetry.space_group_name_H-M   'P 1'
#
loop_
_entity.id
_entity.type
_entity.pdbx_description
1 polymer ?
#
loop_
_entity_poly.entity_id
_entity_poly.type
_entity_poly.pdbx_seq_one_letter_code
_entity_poly.pdbx_strand_id
1 'polypeptide(L)'
;MRAPSSRSAPAMPTSLRVSPSVHGYRFDTALRKKAVGNIFESINQDALQRLFKHSGDKKAEERAKIILATDQDVEEKTRALMALKQRRKDKLLQFLTFRKYSLKVH
;
A
#
# COMPACT_ATOMS: atom_id res chain seq x y z
N MET A 1 54.77 41.01 -2.31
CA MET A 1 53.92 40.28 -1.34
C MET A 1 52.69 39.74 -2.08
N ARG A 2 52.38 38.45 -1.92
CA ARG A 2 51.41 37.69 -2.71
C ARG A 2 50.01 37.84 -2.10
N ALA A 3 49.02 38.30 -2.87
CA ALA A 3 47.62 38.39 -2.43
C ALA A 3 46.98 36.99 -2.31
N PRO A 4 46.09 36.73 -1.35
CA PRO A 4 45.43 35.44 -1.24
C PRO A 4 44.28 35.34 -2.26
N SER A 5 44.39 34.32 -3.11
CA SER A 5 43.33 33.81 -3.99
C SER A 5 42.10 33.42 -3.17
N SER A 6 40.96 34.07 -3.41
CA SER A 6 39.65 33.66 -2.91
C SER A 6 39.28 32.30 -3.50
N ARG A 7 39.39 31.23 -2.70
CA ARG A 7 38.87 29.91 -3.07
C ARG A 7 37.33 29.99 -3.06
N SER A 8 36.72 29.90 -4.24
CA SER A 8 35.28 29.67 -4.37
C SER A 8 34.92 28.33 -3.72
N ALA A 9 34.01 28.35 -2.74
CA ALA A 9 33.44 27.13 -2.18
C ALA A 9 32.67 26.36 -3.27
N PRO A 10 32.74 25.01 -3.30
CA PRO A 10 31.99 24.23 -4.28
C PRO A 10 30.48 24.41 -4.05
N ALA A 11 29.76 24.76 -5.11
CA ALA A 11 28.30 24.83 -5.11
C ALA A 11 27.74 23.43 -4.79
N MET A 12 27.15 23.30 -3.60
CA MET A 12 26.44 22.08 -3.22
C MET A 12 25.19 21.94 -4.11
N PRO A 13 24.96 20.79 -4.75
CA PRO A 13 23.73 20.58 -5.51
C PRO A 13 22.56 20.66 -4.54
N THR A 14 21.66 21.62 -4.77
CA THR A 14 20.43 21.76 -4.00
C THR A 14 19.52 20.60 -4.37
N SER A 15 19.73 19.44 -3.74
CA SER A 15 18.71 18.40 -3.74
C SER A 15 17.45 19.04 -3.18
N LEU A 16 16.39 19.13 -3.99
CA LEU A 16 15.10 19.67 -3.59
C LEU A 16 14.56 18.81 -2.45
N ARG A 17 14.91 19.17 -1.21
CA ARG A 17 14.36 18.57 -0.01
C ARG A 17 12.93 19.06 0.13
N VAL A 18 12.01 18.29 -0.43
CA VAL A 18 10.57 18.51 -0.25
C VAL A 18 10.19 17.90 1.10
N SER A 19 10.42 18.65 2.18
CA SER A 19 9.85 18.32 3.49
C SER A 19 8.49 19.02 3.63
N PRO A 20 7.41 18.30 4.00
CA PRO A 20 6.11 18.91 4.28
C PRO A 20 6.14 19.97 5.39
N SER A 21 7.24 20.04 6.15
CA SER A 21 7.42 20.95 7.27
C SER A 21 8.07 22.29 6.90
N VAL A 22 8.37 22.53 5.62
CA VAL A 22 8.90 23.83 5.15
C VAL A 22 7.75 24.85 5.13
N HIS A 23 7.84 25.84 6.02
CA HIS A 23 6.89 26.94 6.10
C HIS A 23 6.88 27.69 4.75
N GLY A 24 5.75 27.63 4.04
CA GLY A 24 5.58 28.27 2.73
C GLY A 24 5.21 27.33 1.58
N TYR A 25 5.44 26.01 1.70
CA TYR A 25 4.94 25.05 0.72
C TYR A 25 3.50 24.66 1.08
N ARG A 26 2.53 25.48 0.67
CA ARG A 26 1.12 25.10 0.76
C ARG A 26 0.84 24.14 -0.39
N PHE A 27 0.54 22.88 -0.07
CA PHE A 27 -0.06 21.98 -1.05
C PHE A 27 -1.32 22.66 -1.60
N ASP A 28 -1.36 22.85 -2.91
CA ASP A 28 -2.54 23.39 -3.58
C ASP A 28 -3.67 22.36 -3.52
N THR A 29 -4.43 22.42 -2.42
CA THR A 29 -5.60 21.60 -2.19
C THR A 29 -6.76 22.02 -3.07
N ALA A 30 -6.75 23.22 -3.66
CA ALA A 30 -7.82 23.71 -4.53
C ALA A 30 -7.78 23.04 -5.91
N LEU A 31 -6.59 22.71 -6.43
CA LEU A 31 -6.42 21.94 -7.67
C LEU A 31 -6.45 20.42 -7.47
N ARG A 32 -6.59 19.94 -6.23
CA ARG A 32 -6.65 18.50 -5.97
C ARG A 32 -7.93 17.93 -6.58
N LYS A 33 -7.78 17.01 -7.53
CA LYS A 33 -8.91 16.21 -8.04
C LYS A 33 -9.68 15.63 -6.85
N LYS A 34 -11.00 15.83 -6.81
CA LYS A 34 -11.85 15.18 -5.81
C LYS A 34 -11.57 13.69 -5.84
N ALA A 35 -11.33 13.11 -4.67
CA ALA A 35 -11.16 11.67 -4.57
C ALA A 35 -12.45 11.01 -5.07
N VAL A 36 -12.36 10.24 -6.15
CA VAL A 36 -13.47 9.41 -6.63
C VAL A 36 -13.64 8.28 -5.62
N GLY A 37 -14.89 8.03 -5.19
CA GLY A 37 -15.19 7.05 -4.14
C GLY A 37 -14.78 5.62 -4.51
N ASN A 38 -14.79 5.30 -5.81
CA ASN A 38 -14.35 4.00 -6.33
C ASN A 38 -13.29 4.17 -7.43
N ILE A 39 -12.02 4.06 -7.07
CA ILE A 39 -10.89 4.14 -8.03
C ILE A 39 -10.82 2.95 -9.00
N PHE A 40 -11.66 1.93 -8.82
CA PHE A 40 -11.71 0.72 -9.64
C PHE A 40 -12.99 0.61 -10.49
N GLU A 41 -13.84 1.63 -10.50
CA GLU A 41 -15.15 1.59 -11.18
C GLU A 41 -15.06 1.24 -12.67
N SER A 42 -14.06 1.80 -13.36
CA SER A 42 -13.84 1.58 -14.80
C SER A 42 -12.85 0.46 -15.12
N ILE A 43 -12.41 -0.30 -14.11
CA ILE A 43 -11.34 -1.30 -14.27
C ILE A 43 -11.94 -2.70 -14.40
N ASN A 44 -11.58 -3.38 -15.48
CA ASN A 44 -11.97 -4.77 -15.71
C ASN A 44 -11.34 -5.72 -14.68
N GLN A 45 -12.02 -6.84 -14.41
CA GLN A 45 -11.57 -7.84 -13.45
C GLN A 45 -10.15 -8.35 -13.73
N ASP A 46 -9.78 -8.57 -15.00
CA ASP A 46 -8.45 -9.07 -15.37
C ASP A 46 -7.34 -8.06 -15.08
N ALA A 47 -7.60 -6.78 -15.33
CA ALA A 47 -6.66 -5.70 -15.04
C ALA A 47 -6.45 -5.56 -13.53
N LEU A 48 -7.53 -5.65 -12.75
CA LEU A 48 -7.48 -5.61 -11.29
C LEU A 48 -6.73 -6.81 -10.70
N GLN A 49 -6.98 -8.01 -11.24
CA GLN A 49 -6.23 -9.22 -10.87
C GLN A 49 -4.74 -9.09 -11.20
N ARG A 50 -4.39 -8.59 -12.39
CA ARG A 50 -3.00 -8.36 -12.77
C ARG A 50 -2.32 -7.39 -11.82
N LEU A 51 -2.97 -6.28 -11.45
CA LEU A 51 -2.45 -5.33 -10.47
C LEU A 51 -2.12 -6.00 -9.14
N PHE A 52 -3.04 -6.82 -8.61
CA PHE A 52 -2.82 -7.53 -7.35
C PHE A 52 -1.74 -8.61 -7.45
N LYS A 53 -1.62 -9.30 -8.59
CA LYS A 53 -0.52 -10.25 -8.82
C LYS A 53 0.84 -9.53 -8.81
N HIS A 54 0.95 -8.39 -9.48
CA HIS A 54 2.18 -7.60 -9.53
C HIS A 54 2.56 -7.02 -8.16
N SER A 55 1.59 -6.75 -7.27
CA SER A 55 1.85 -6.33 -5.89
C SER A 55 2.18 -7.48 -4.93
N GLY A 56 2.23 -8.72 -5.42
CA GLY A 56 2.55 -9.91 -4.62
C GLY A 56 1.36 -10.49 -3.85
N ASP A 57 0.13 -10.14 -4.21
CA ASP A 57 -1.05 -10.71 -3.58
C ASP A 57 -1.32 -12.14 -4.07
N LYS A 58 -1.11 -13.10 -3.17
CA LYS A 58 -1.38 -14.53 -3.41
C LYS A 58 -2.87 -14.85 -3.64
N LYS A 59 -3.77 -13.93 -3.31
CA LYS A 59 -5.24 -14.08 -3.44
C LYS A 59 -5.84 -13.01 -4.35
N ALA A 60 -5.08 -12.59 -5.36
CA ALA A 60 -5.49 -11.57 -6.32
C ALA A 60 -6.88 -11.79 -6.93
N GLU A 61 -7.21 -13.03 -7.29
CA GLU A 61 -8.51 -13.36 -7.89
C GLU A 61 -9.68 -13.19 -6.91
N GLU A 62 -9.58 -13.78 -5.72
CA GLU A 62 -10.59 -13.66 -4.66
C GLU A 62 -10.80 -12.19 -4.28
N ARG A 63 -9.70 -11.43 -4.17
CA ARG A 63 -9.75 -10.00 -3.83
C ARG A 63 -10.39 -9.15 -4.93
N ALA A 64 -10.08 -9.42 -6.19
CA ALA A 64 -10.69 -8.70 -7.32
C ALA A 64 -12.21 -8.93 -7.40
N LYS A 65 -12.66 -10.17 -7.17
CA LYS A 65 -14.10 -10.51 -7.15
C LYS A 65 -14.87 -9.72 -6.07
N ILE A 66 -14.31 -9.62 -4.86
CA ILE A 66 -14.95 -8.89 -3.75
C ILE A 66 -15.07 -7.38 -4.08
N ILE A 67 -14.03 -6.79 -4.68
CA ILE A 67 -14.01 -5.35 -4.97
C ILE A 67 -15.03 -5.01 -6.07
N LEU A 68 -15.11 -5.84 -7.11
CA LEU A 68 -15.99 -5.63 -8.27
C LEU A 68 -17.43 -6.08 -8.07
N ALA A 69 -17.77 -6.76 -6.97
CA ALA A 69 -19.15 -7.10 -6.66
C ALA A 69 -19.98 -5.81 -6.46
N THR A 70 -20.72 -5.37 -7.48
CA THR A 70 -21.49 -4.12 -7.47
C THR A 70 -22.64 -4.12 -6.49
N ASP A 71 -23.17 -5.31 -6.16
CA ASP A 71 -24.37 -5.46 -5.34
C ASP A 71 -24.10 -5.39 -3.83
N GLN A 72 -22.82 -5.40 -3.43
CA GLN A 72 -22.43 -5.38 -2.03
C GLN A 72 -22.19 -3.97 -1.51
N ASP A 73 -22.78 -3.67 -0.35
CA ASP A 73 -22.49 -2.47 0.40
C ASP A 73 -21.02 -2.39 0.81
N VAL A 74 -20.53 -1.16 1.03
CA VAL A 74 -19.14 -0.91 1.43
C VAL A 74 -18.78 -1.70 2.70
N GLU A 75 -19.71 -1.80 3.65
CA GLU A 75 -19.54 -2.57 4.88
C GLU A 75 -19.40 -4.08 4.63
N GLU A 76 -20.11 -4.62 3.64
CA GLU A 76 -20.01 -6.03 3.26
C GLU A 76 -18.67 -6.33 2.59
N LYS A 77 -18.25 -5.46 1.67
CA LYS A 77 -16.94 -5.56 1.03
C LYS A 77 -15.80 -5.52 2.05
N THR A 78 -15.88 -4.62 3.03
CA THR A 78 -14.86 -4.53 4.09
C THR A 78 -14.83 -5.79 4.94
N ARG A 79 -16.00 -6.34 5.34
CA ARG A 79 -16.08 -7.62 6.06
C ARG A 79 -15.47 -8.78 5.26
N ALA A 80 -15.81 -8.90 3.98
CA ALA A 80 -15.27 -9.92 3.10
C ALA A 80 -13.74 -9.82 2.95
N LEU A 81 -13.20 -8.60 2.80
CA LEU A 81 -11.75 -8.37 2.74
C LEU A 81 -11.04 -8.70 4.07
N MET A 82 -11.68 -8.41 5.21
CA MET A 82 -11.14 -8.77 6.52
C MET A 82 -11.11 -10.28 6.73
N ALA A 83 -12.20 -10.99 6.40
CA ALA A 83 -12.24 -12.46 6.44
C ALA A 83 -11.17 -13.09 5.53
N LEU A 84 -10.97 -12.51 4.34
CA LEU A 84 -9.93 -12.93 3.39
C LEU A 84 -8.52 -12.82 4.00
N LYS A 85 -8.26 -11.76 4.78
CA LYS A 85 -6.99 -11.53 5.50
C LYS A 85 -6.84 -12.47 6.70
N GLN A 86 -7.90 -12.65 7.48
CA GLN A 86 -7.90 -13.42 8.73
C GLN A 86 -7.59 -14.91 8.49
N ARG A 87 -8.10 -15.49 7.41
CA ARG A 87 -7.86 -16.90 7.05
C ARG A 87 -6.38 -17.30 6.96
N ARG A 88 -5.46 -16.37 6.68
CA ARG A 88 -4.01 -16.65 6.70
C ARG A 88 -3.45 -16.76 8.11
N LYS A 89 -3.92 -15.93 9.03
CA LYS A 89 -3.47 -15.95 10.43
C LYS A 89 -3.92 -17.23 11.11
N ASP A 90 -5.16 -17.63 10.88
CA ASP A 90 -5.73 -18.82 11.54
C ASP A 90 -5.02 -20.10 11.08
N LYS A 91 -4.70 -20.21 9.77
CA LYS A 91 -3.91 -21.34 9.25
C LYS A 91 -2.52 -21.40 9.89
N LEU A 92 -1.85 -20.26 10.03
CA LEU A 92 -0.53 -20.20 10.68
C LEU A 92 -0.61 -20.62 12.15
N LEU A 93 -1.60 -20.11 12.89
CA LEU A 93 -1.83 -20.50 14.28
C LEU A 93 -2.16 -21.99 14.40
N GLN A 94 -2.97 -22.53 13.49
CA GLN A 94 -3.32 -23.94 13.44
C GLN A 94 -2.08 -24.84 13.23
N PHE A 95 -1.15 -24.47 12.35
CA PHE A 95 0.12 -25.20 12.20
C PHE A 95 0.98 -25.14 13.48
N LEU A 96 1.03 -23.99 14.15
CA LEU A 96 1.77 -23.84 15.40
C LEU A 96 1.15 -24.64 16.55
N THR A 97 -0.17 -24.74 16.63
CA THR A 97 -0.85 -25.54 17.65
C THR A 97 -0.65 -27.02 17.39
N PHE A 98 -0.78 -27.52 16.15
CA PHE A 98 -0.51 -28.92 15.83
C PHE A 98 0.90 -29.37 16.21
N ARG A 99 1.91 -28.50 16.02
CA ARG A 99 3.30 -28.80 16.44
C ARG A 99 3.44 -28.98 17.95
N LYS A 100 2.60 -28.31 18.76
CA LYS A 100 2.57 -28.51 20.23
C LYS A 100 1.90 -29.81 20.65
N TYR A 101 0.93 -30.32 19.88
CA TYR A 101 0.24 -31.58 20.18
C TYR A 101 1.06 -32.81 19.74
N SER A 102 1.88 -32.72 18.69
CA SER A 102 2.74 -33.84 18.24
C SER A 102 3.87 -34.23 19.21
N LEU A 103 4.18 -33.42 20.22
CA LEU A 103 5.24 -33.70 21.20
C LEU A 103 4.75 -34.46 22.44
N LYS A 104 3.44 -34.71 22.56
CA LYS A 104 2.84 -35.47 23.68
C LYS A 104 2.39 -36.85 23.21
N VAL A 105 3.32 -37.63 22.67
CA VAL A 105 3.16 -39.07 22.47
C VAL A 105 4.49 -39.70 22.84
N HIS A 106 4.72 -39.90 24.13
CA HIS A 106 5.57 -40.93 24.74
C HIS A 106 5.44 -40.89 26.26
#